data_AF-A0A2E3FQP6-F1
#
_entry.id   AF-A0A2E3FQP6-F1
#
_cell.length_a   1.000
_cell.length_b   1.000
_cell.length_c   1.000
_cell.angle_alpha   90.00
_cell.angle_beta   90.00
_cell.angle_gamma   90.00
#
_symmetry.space_group_name_H-M   'P 1'
#
loop_
_entity.id
_entity.type
_entity.pdbx_description
1 polymer ?
#
loop_
_entity_poly.entity_id
_entity_poly.type
_entity_poly.pdbx_seq_one_letter_code
_entity_poly.pdbx_strand_id
1 'polypeptide(L)'
;MSRRCRKFMRHIHKASTKYSLQEIASNIQSDLDRRILSYEEALNLGNILQDRADMLPGDEIVYAVSDRDSYRRTLELYLKDGVLTQAEQLLLWEERRRLGIDDHVHNRLMEQLLAAWTRQGKSVQIHAFRRGMADV
;
A
#
# COMPACT_ATOMS: atom_id res chain seq x y z
N MET A 1 18.75 13.03 -7.03
CA MET A 1 17.70 13.41 -6.06
C MET A 1 17.65 14.91 -5.85
N SER A 2 16.48 15.54 -6.00
CA SER A 2 16.27 16.98 -5.78
C SER A 2 16.47 17.41 -4.31
N ARG A 3 16.66 18.72 -4.07
CA ARG A 3 16.70 19.29 -2.70
C ARG A 3 15.41 19.03 -1.94
N ARG A 4 14.27 19.05 -2.65
CA ARG A 4 12.93 18.79 -2.10
C ARG A 4 12.80 17.33 -1.63
N CYS A 5 13.18 16.36 -2.47
CA CYS A 5 13.21 14.95 -2.11
C CYS A 5 14.04 14.67 -0.86
N ARG A 6 15.26 15.24 -0.77
CA ARG A 6 16.10 15.10 0.42
C ARG A 6 15.46 15.69 1.68
N LYS A 7 14.67 16.75 1.56
CA LYS A 7 13.91 17.32 2.69
C LYS A 7 12.84 16.33 3.16
N PHE A 8 12.04 15.79 2.26
CA PHE A 8 11.02 14.80 2.60
C PHE A 8 11.62 13.55 3.21
N MET A 9 12.67 12.99 2.61
CA MET A 9 13.36 11.81 3.15
C MET A 9 13.81 12.01 4.60
N ARG A 10 14.40 13.17 4.93
CA ARG A 10 14.76 13.51 6.32
C ARG A 10 13.55 13.62 7.25
N HIS A 11 12.42 14.13 6.76
CA HIS A 11 11.20 14.22 7.57
C HIS A 11 10.61 12.83 7.81
N ILE A 12 10.59 11.97 6.79
CA ILE A 12 10.14 10.57 6.89
C ILE A 12 10.94 9.84 7.97
N HIS A 13 12.27 9.89 7.93
CA HIS A 13 13.10 9.20 8.92
C HIS A 13 12.91 9.72 10.36
N LYS A 14 12.55 11.00 10.53
CA LYS A 14 12.31 11.61 11.85
C LYS A 14 10.89 11.39 12.38
N ALA A 15 9.94 11.02 11.52
CA ALA A 15 8.57 10.79 11.92
C ALA A 15 8.49 9.64 12.94
N SER A 16 7.76 9.87 14.02
CA SER A 16 7.58 8.93 15.14
C SER A 16 6.16 8.37 15.24
N THR A 17 5.23 8.87 14.42
CA THR A 17 3.83 8.42 14.40
C THR A 17 3.34 8.22 12.98
N LYS A 18 2.42 7.27 12.77
CA LYS A 18 1.77 7.05 11.46
C LYS A 18 1.00 8.28 10.98
N TYR A 19 0.40 9.03 11.91
CA TYR A 19 -0.22 10.32 11.63
C TYR A 19 0.77 11.30 10.97
N SER A 20 1.96 11.48 11.55
CA SER A 20 2.97 12.37 10.96
C SER A 20 3.48 11.89 9.59
N LEU A 21 3.55 10.56 9.38
CA LEU A 21 3.85 10.01 8.06
C LEU A 21 2.72 10.30 7.06
N GLN A 22 1.46 10.22 7.49
CA GLN A 22 0.32 10.56 6.63
C GLN A 22 0.34 12.03 6.21
N GLU A 23 0.69 12.96 7.11
CA GLU A 23 0.86 14.37 6.75
C GLU A 23 2.00 14.56 5.73
N ILE A 24 3.11 13.85 5.89
CA ILE A 24 4.21 13.89 4.92
C ILE A 24 3.76 13.35 3.57
N ALA A 25 3.02 12.23 3.55
CA ALA A 25 2.49 11.64 2.32
C ALA A 25 1.53 12.60 1.59
N SER A 26 0.64 13.28 2.31
CA SER A 26 -0.26 14.29 1.74
C SER A 26 0.50 15.48 1.14
N ASN A 27 1.61 15.89 1.76
CA ASN A 27 2.48 16.94 1.20
C ASN A 27 3.22 16.48 -0.05
N ILE A 28 3.69 15.22 -0.10
CA ILE A 28 4.32 14.64 -1.30
C ILE A 28 3.29 14.58 -2.45
N GLN A 29 2.07 14.12 -2.19
CA GLN A 29 0.98 14.10 -3.17
C GLN A 29 0.70 15.52 -3.70
N SER A 30 0.59 16.50 -2.81
CA SER A 30 0.36 17.90 -3.20
C SER A 30 1.47 18.46 -4.09
N ASP A 31 2.73 18.12 -3.80
CA ASP A 31 3.88 18.53 -4.63
C ASP A 31 3.90 17.79 -5.97
N LEU A 32 3.49 16.51 -6.01
CA LEU A 32 3.32 15.75 -7.25
C LEU A 32 2.22 16.36 -8.13
N ASP A 33 1.05 16.68 -7.56
CA ASP A 33 -0.09 17.25 -8.28
C ASP A 33 0.25 18.63 -8.88
N ARG A 34 1.07 19.41 -8.16
CA ARG A 34 1.61 20.70 -8.63
C ARG A 34 2.79 20.57 -9.60
N ARG A 35 3.18 19.33 -9.94
CA ARG A 35 4.34 19.02 -10.81
C ARG A 35 5.67 19.57 -10.28
N ILE A 36 5.77 19.73 -8.96
CA ILE A 36 7.00 20.11 -8.25
C ILE A 36 7.90 18.88 -8.07
N LEU A 37 7.28 17.71 -7.87
CA LEU A 37 7.95 16.41 -7.88
C LEU A 37 7.56 15.62 -9.13
N SER A 38 8.47 14.80 -9.64
CA SER A 38 8.13 13.79 -10.63
C SER A 38 7.38 12.61 -9.98
N TYR A 39 6.68 11.82 -10.80
CA TYR A 39 6.05 10.59 -10.31
C TYR A 39 7.07 9.62 -9.71
N GLU A 40 8.22 9.43 -10.36
CA GLU A 40 9.30 8.57 -9.87
C GLU A 40 9.84 9.04 -8.51
N GLU A 41 10.01 10.36 -8.33
CA GLU A 41 10.43 10.93 -7.05
C GLU A 41 9.38 10.70 -5.96
N ALA A 42 8.10 10.91 -6.27
CA ALA A 42 7.00 10.66 -5.34
C ALA A 42 6.89 9.18 -4.97
N LEU A 43 7.01 8.28 -5.96
CA LEU A 43 6.98 6.83 -5.79
C LEU A 43 8.11 6.36 -4.85
N ASN A 44 9.34 6.81 -5.10
CA ASN A 44 10.48 6.48 -4.25
C ASN A 44 10.28 6.98 -2.81
N LEU A 45 9.84 8.22 -2.63
CA LEU A 45 9.55 8.77 -1.30
C LEU A 45 8.42 7.99 -0.60
N GLY A 46 7.37 7.59 -1.32
CA GLY A 46 6.27 6.83 -0.77
C GLY A 46 6.69 5.42 -0.36
N ASN A 47 7.55 4.75 -1.12
CA ASN A 47 8.10 3.45 -0.73
C ASN A 47 8.92 3.55 0.57
N ILE A 48 9.83 4.54 0.68
CA ILE A 48 10.59 4.79 1.92
C ILE A 48 9.66 5.11 3.10
N LEU A 49 8.57 5.83 2.83
CA LEU A 49 7.56 6.19 3.83
C LEU A 49 6.81 4.96 4.34
N GLN A 50 6.47 4.01 3.46
CA GLN A 50 5.86 2.74 3.84
C GLN A 50 6.79 1.88 4.70
N ASP A 51 8.07 1.77 4.32
CA ASP A 51 9.06 1.06 5.12
C ASP A 51 9.19 1.65 6.53
N ARG A 52 9.16 2.99 6.62
CA ARG A 52 9.14 3.67 7.92
C ARG A 52 7.85 3.40 8.69
N ALA A 53 6.69 3.37 8.04
CA ALA A 53 5.42 3.10 8.68
C ALA A 53 5.35 1.71 9.30
N ASP A 54 6.06 0.73 8.72
CA ASP A 54 6.15 -0.63 9.25
C ASP A 54 6.93 -0.74 10.56
N MET A 55 7.85 0.19 10.80
CA MET A 55 8.62 0.26 12.04
C MET A 55 7.86 0.95 13.18
N LEU A 56 6.69 1.55 12.88
CA LEU A 56 5.89 2.26 13.87
C LEU A 56 4.73 1.39 14.37
N PRO A 57 4.37 1.51 15.66
CA PRO A 57 3.25 0.75 16.22
C PRO A 57 1.90 1.14 15.56
N GLY A 58 0.93 0.24 15.67
CA GLY A 58 -0.44 0.43 15.16
C GLY A 58 -0.72 -0.32 13.85
N ASP A 59 -2.00 -0.43 13.52
CA ASP A 59 -2.54 -1.14 12.35
C ASP A 59 -3.09 -0.17 11.29
N GLU A 60 -2.95 1.13 11.48
CA GLU A 60 -3.43 2.12 10.51
C GLU A 60 -2.68 2.02 9.18
N ILE A 61 -3.42 2.20 8.08
CA ILE A 61 -2.87 2.29 6.73
C ILE A 61 -2.39 3.73 6.51
N VAL A 62 -1.14 3.89 6.09
CA VAL A 62 -0.63 5.17 5.61
C VAL A 62 -0.75 5.20 4.09
N TYR A 63 -1.50 6.17 3.57
CA TYR A 63 -1.76 6.34 2.14
C TYR A 63 -0.68 7.23 1.53
N ALA A 64 0.21 6.62 0.74
CA ALA A 64 1.32 7.30 0.09
C ALA A 64 1.52 6.75 -1.33
N VAL A 65 1.84 7.59 -2.31
CA VAL A 65 2.15 7.17 -3.70
C VAL A 65 3.30 6.16 -3.67
N SER A 66 2.99 4.87 -3.78
CA SER A 66 3.91 3.76 -3.56
C SER A 66 3.44 2.53 -4.32
N ASP A 67 4.34 1.55 -4.48
CA ASP A 67 3.97 0.25 -5.04
C ASP A 67 2.93 -0.44 -4.15
N ARG A 68 3.08 -0.29 -2.84
CA ARG A 68 2.13 -0.78 -1.84
C ARG A 68 0.75 -0.13 -1.97
N ASP A 69 0.68 1.17 -2.20
CA ASP A 69 -0.61 1.87 -2.40
C ASP A 69 -1.25 1.51 -3.75
N SER A 70 -0.44 1.32 -4.79
CA SER A 70 -0.91 0.81 -6.08
C SER A 70 -1.55 -0.56 -5.91
N TYR A 71 -0.87 -1.46 -5.19
CA TYR A 71 -1.38 -2.78 -4.88
C TYR A 71 -2.66 -2.74 -4.02
N ARG A 72 -2.68 -1.90 -2.98
CA ARG A 72 -3.86 -1.69 -2.11
C ARG A 72 -5.09 -1.27 -2.92
N ARG A 73 -4.94 -0.34 -3.88
CA ARG A 73 -6.06 0.08 -4.75
C ARG A 73 -6.61 -1.07 -5.60
N THR A 74 -5.73 -1.90 -6.15
CA THR A 74 -6.14 -3.11 -6.88
C THR A 74 -6.87 -4.09 -5.96
N LEU A 75 -6.37 -4.28 -4.75
CA LEU A 75 -6.99 -5.13 -3.75
C LEU A 75 -8.38 -4.63 -3.36
N GLU A 76 -8.54 -3.33 -3.08
CA GLU A 76 -9.83 -2.71 -2.80
C GLU A 76 -10.82 -2.83 -3.96
N LEU A 77 -10.34 -2.75 -5.21
CA LEU A 77 -11.16 -2.92 -6.39
C LEU A 77 -11.76 -4.33 -6.45
N TYR A 78 -10.95 -5.38 -6.27
CA TYR A 78 -11.43 -6.76 -6.31
C TYR A 78 -12.28 -7.14 -5.10
N LEU A 79 -12.03 -6.53 -3.95
CA LEU A 79 -12.89 -6.80 -2.81
C LEU A 79 -14.29 -6.16 -3.02
N LYS A 80 -14.46 -5.17 -3.91
CA LYS A 80 -15.59 -4.19 -3.90
C LYS A 80 -16.99 -4.83 -3.87
N ASP A 81 -17.17 -5.96 -4.54
CA ASP A 81 -18.43 -6.69 -4.61
C ASP A 81 -18.64 -7.69 -3.46
N GLY A 82 -17.66 -7.80 -2.54
CA GLY A 82 -17.68 -8.67 -1.39
C GLY A 82 -17.27 -10.10 -1.70
N VAL A 83 -16.73 -10.41 -2.89
CA VAL A 83 -16.29 -11.75 -3.27
C VAL A 83 -14.93 -11.71 -3.93
N LEU A 84 -13.94 -12.40 -3.36
CA LEU A 84 -12.63 -12.55 -3.98
C LEU A 84 -12.55 -13.89 -4.72
N THR A 85 -12.75 -13.86 -6.04
CA THR A 85 -12.77 -15.04 -6.91
C THR A 85 -11.38 -15.65 -7.11
N GLN A 86 -11.31 -16.89 -7.59
CA GLN A 86 -10.01 -17.54 -7.88
C GLN A 86 -9.23 -16.79 -8.98
N ALA A 87 -9.92 -16.25 -9.98
CA ALA A 87 -9.29 -15.47 -11.05
C ALA A 87 -8.66 -14.18 -10.50
N GLU A 88 -9.37 -13.45 -9.64
CA GLU A 88 -8.84 -12.24 -9.00
C GLU A 88 -7.68 -12.53 -8.06
N GLN A 89 -7.69 -13.68 -7.38
CA GLN A 89 -6.54 -14.10 -6.57
C GLN A 89 -5.30 -14.40 -7.41
N LEU A 90 -5.46 -14.96 -8.60
CA LEU A 90 -4.34 -15.15 -9.53
C LEU A 90 -3.82 -13.80 -10.05
N LEU A 91 -4.71 -12.88 -10.43
CA LEU A 91 -4.33 -11.53 -10.85
C LEU A 91 -3.63 -10.76 -9.72
N LEU A 92 -4.10 -10.87 -8.48
CA LEU A 92 -3.43 -10.31 -7.32
C LEU A 92 -2.04 -10.91 -7.11
N TRP A 93 -1.88 -12.22 -7.31
CA TRP A 93 -0.58 -12.88 -7.19
C TRP A 93 0.41 -12.40 -8.26
N GLU A 94 -0.04 -12.20 -9.51
CA GLU A 94 0.80 -11.63 -10.57
C GLU A 94 1.21 -10.18 -10.27
N GLU A 95 0.26 -9.35 -9.84
CA GLU A 95 0.50 -7.96 -9.46
C GLU A 95 1.49 -7.85 -8.30
N ARG A 96 1.38 -8.74 -7.31
CA ARG A 96 2.33 -8.82 -6.21
C ARG A 96 3.75 -9.08 -6.70
N ARG A 97 3.94 -10.05 -7.60
CA ARG A 97 5.26 -10.34 -8.19
C ARG A 97 5.80 -9.15 -8.99
N ARG A 98 4.94 -8.49 -9.77
CA ARG A 98 5.30 -7.32 -10.58
C ARG A 98 5.79 -6.14 -9.72
N LEU A 99 5.17 -5.93 -8.56
CA LEU A 99 5.45 -4.83 -7.64
C LEU A 99 6.45 -5.19 -6.52
N GLY A 100 6.91 -6.44 -6.46
CA GLY A 100 7.81 -6.90 -5.38
C GLY A 100 7.13 -7.00 -4.01
N ILE A 101 5.82 -7.23 -3.96
CA ILE A 101 5.04 -7.34 -2.71
C ILE A 101 5.07 -8.78 -2.19
N ASP A 102 5.71 -8.98 -1.05
CA ASP A 102 5.78 -10.29 -0.39
C ASP A 102 4.43 -10.74 0.23
N ASP A 103 4.38 -12.00 0.69
CA ASP A 103 3.17 -12.58 1.29
C ASP A 103 2.77 -11.86 2.59
N HIS A 104 3.73 -11.40 3.38
CA HIS A 104 3.47 -10.74 4.65
C HIS A 104 2.81 -9.37 4.45
N VAL A 105 3.32 -8.55 3.52
CA VAL A 105 2.74 -7.25 3.16
C VAL A 105 1.34 -7.44 2.58
N HIS A 106 1.15 -8.45 1.71
CA HIS A 106 -0.17 -8.79 1.18
C HIS A 106 -1.18 -9.15 2.29
N ASN A 107 -0.82 -10.09 3.16
CA ASN A 107 -1.70 -10.56 4.23
C ASN A 107 -2.07 -9.41 5.18
N ARG A 108 -1.08 -8.61 5.58
CA ARG A 108 -1.33 -7.45 6.45
C ARG A 108 -2.27 -6.43 5.81
N LEU A 109 -2.07 -6.09 4.53
CA LEU A 109 -2.98 -5.19 3.81
C LEU A 109 -4.39 -5.76 3.71
N MET A 110 -4.51 -7.06 3.41
CA MET A 110 -5.80 -7.75 3.36
C MET A 110 -6.51 -7.65 4.71
N GLU A 111 -5.85 -7.98 5.82
CA GLU A 111 -6.40 -7.89 7.17
C GLU A 111 -6.85 -6.46 7.52
N GLN A 112 -6.02 -5.46 7.22
CA GLN A 112 -6.34 -4.05 7.46
C GLN A 112 -7.58 -3.59 6.67
N LEU A 113 -7.70 -3.99 5.41
CA LEU A 113 -8.85 -3.66 4.57
C LEU A 113 -10.12 -4.37 5.02
N LEU A 114 -10.05 -5.68 5.31
CA LEU A 114 -11.16 -6.45 5.83
C LEU A 114 -11.65 -5.91 7.18
N ALA A 115 -10.74 -5.50 8.06
CA ALA A 115 -11.10 -4.87 9.33
C ALA A 115 -11.78 -3.51 9.13
N ALA A 116 -11.31 -2.70 8.18
CA ALA A 116 -11.96 -1.44 7.82
C ALA A 116 -13.38 -1.65 7.25
N TRP A 117 -13.58 -2.70 6.47
CA TRP A 117 -14.87 -3.03 5.85
C TRP A 117 -15.86 -3.66 6.82
N THR A 118 -15.37 -4.53 7.70
CA THR A 118 -16.15 -5.09 8.80
C THR A 118 -16.70 -3.97 9.68
N ARG A 119 -15.90 -2.94 9.98
CA ARG A 119 -16.35 -1.72 10.69
C ARG A 119 -17.42 -0.92 9.93
N GLN A 120 -17.49 -1.05 8.61
CA GLN A 120 -18.54 -0.46 7.77
C GLN A 120 -19.76 -1.39 7.60
N GLY A 121 -19.81 -2.54 8.27
CA GLY A 121 -20.90 -3.52 8.14
C GLY A 121 -20.86 -4.37 6.87
N LYS A 122 -19.73 -4.38 6.14
CA LYS A 122 -19.54 -5.20 4.94
C LYS A 122 -18.84 -6.51 5.28
N SER A 123 -19.27 -7.60 4.66
CA SER A 123 -18.62 -8.92 4.74
C SER A 123 -18.01 -9.28 3.39
N VAL A 124 -16.81 -9.88 3.40
CA VAL A 124 -16.16 -10.40 2.20
C VAL A 124 -16.09 -11.93 2.28
N GLN A 125 -16.48 -12.60 1.20
CA GLN A 125 -16.27 -14.04 0.99
C GLN A 125 -14.99 -14.22 0.16
N ILE A 126 -14.02 -14.95 0.70
CA ILE A 126 -12.76 -15.26 -0.01
C ILE A 126 -12.81 -16.71 -0.45
N HIS A 127 -12.82 -16.96 -1.76
CA HIS A 127 -12.73 -18.33 -2.28
C HIS A 127 -11.36 -18.93 -1.94
N ALA A 128 -11.28 -20.24 -1.68
CA ALA A 128 -9.99 -20.87 -1.39
C ALA A 128 -9.02 -20.74 -2.57
N PHE A 129 -7.84 -20.15 -2.34
CA PHE A 129 -6.77 -20.13 -3.32
C PHE A 129 -6.20 -21.54 -3.49
N ARG A 130 -6.56 -22.24 -4.57
CA ARG A 130 -5.87 -23.48 -4.93
C ARG A 130 -4.65 -23.09 -5.77
N ARG A 131 -3.49 -22.91 -5.12
CA ARG A 131 -2.19 -22.70 -5.79
C ARG A 131 -1.84 -23.97 -6.57
N GLY A 132 -2.38 -24.12 -7.77
CA GLY A 132 -1.93 -25.10 -8.74
C GLY A 132 -0.81 -24.48 -9.57
N MET A 133 0.41 -25.01 -9.46
CA MET A 133 1.60 -24.71 -10.27
C MET A 133 2.50 -23.54 -9.85
N ALA A 134 3.16 -23.62 -8.70
CA ALA A 134 4.38 -22.83 -8.45
C ALA A 134 5.34 -23.44 -7.41
N ASP A 135 5.44 -24.78 -7.35
CA ASP A 135 6.52 -25.48 -6.67
C ASP A 135 7.08 -26.55 -7.63
N VAL A 136 7.88 -26.10 -8.62
CA VAL A 136 8.88 -26.90 -9.34
C VAL A 136 10.07 -25.99 -9.63
#